data_AF-A0A398CJN4-F1
#
_entry.id   AF-A0A398CJN4-F1
#
_cell.length_a   1.000
_cell.length_b   1.000
_cell.length_c   1.000
_cell.angle_alpha   90.00
_cell.angle_beta   90.00
_cell.angle_gamma   90.00
#
_symmetry.space_group_name_H-M   'P 1'
#
loop_
_entity.id
_entity.type
_entity.pdbx_description
1 polymer ?
#
loop_
_entity_poly.entity_id
_entity_poly.type
_entity_poly.pdbx_seq_one_letter_code
_entity_poly.pdbx_strand_id
1 'polypeptide(L)' 'MDSSSPFDRIAKRVEQLLVRHEQSERTIALLTDQVATLTQERDSLRSRLQAARARVDALIERLPPPPAEE' A
#
# COMPACT_ATOMS: atom_id res chain seq x y z
N MET A 1 36.32 9.97 -33.31
CA MET A 1 35.10 9.18 -33.58
C MET A 1 35.31 7.84 -32.93
N ASP A 2 34.50 7.48 -31.94
CA ASP A 2 34.71 6.29 -31.11
C ASP A 2 34.70 5.02 -31.96
N SER A 3 35.90 4.47 -32.22
CA SER A 3 36.12 3.16 -32.82
C SER A 3 36.10 2.08 -31.73
N SER A 4 35.04 2.08 -30.92
CA SER A 4 34.79 1.03 -29.93
C SER A 4 34.11 -0.15 -30.62
N SER A 5 34.62 -1.36 -30.39
CA SER A 5 34.12 -2.58 -31.03
C SER A 5 32.63 -2.75 -30.76
N PRO A 6 31.84 -3.36 -31.67
CA PRO A 6 30.44 -3.70 -31.40
C PRO A 6 30.24 -4.41 -30.05
N PHE A 7 31.20 -5.24 -29.64
CA PHE A 7 31.20 -5.92 -28.34
C PHE A 7 31.32 -4.96 -27.15
N ASP A 8 32.19 -3.96 -27.22
CA ASP A 8 32.37 -2.96 -26.15
C ASP A 8 31.09 -2.13 -25.95
N ARG A 9 30.41 -1.78 -27.05
CA ARG A 9 29.13 -1.06 -26.97
C ARG A 9 28.06 -1.88 -26.28
N ILE A 10 28.02 -3.20 -26.56
CA ILE A 10 27.09 -4.13 -25.92
C ILE A 10 27.44 -4.26 -24.43
N ALA A 11 28.72 -4.44 -24.08
CA ALA A 11 29.17 -4.53 -22.70
C ALA A 11 28.75 -3.30 -21.89
N LYS A 12 29.02 -2.09 -22.40
CA LYS A 12 28.59 -0.83 -21.76
C LYS A 12 27.08 -0.74 -21.60
N ARG A 13 26.30 -1.25 -22.57
CA ARG A 13 24.84 -1.24 -22.48
C ARG A 13 24.34 -2.22 -21.42
N VAL A 14 24.95 -3.40 -21.32
CA VAL A 14 24.64 -4.40 -20.29
C VAL A 14 24.93 -3.85 -18.90
N GLU A 15 26.09 -3.22 -18.70
CA GLU A 15 26.45 -2.58 -17.43
C GLU A 15 25.40 -1.53 -17.01
N GLN A 16 24.98 -0.65 -17.93
CA GLN A 16 23.94 0.33 -17.66
C GLN A 16 22.59 -0.32 -17.33
N LEU A 17 22.23 -1.42 -17.99
CA LEU A 17 20.99 -2.14 -17.74
C LEU A 17 21.03 -2.84 -16.37
N LEU A 18 22.16 -3.39 -15.96
CA LEU A 18 22.33 -4.00 -14.65
C LEU A 18 22.16 -2.96 -13.52
N VAL A 19 22.77 -1.78 -13.67
CA VAL A 19 22.59 -0.68 -12.70
C VAL A 19 21.12 -0.25 -12.63
N ARG A 20 20.43 -0.11 -13.77
CA ARG A 20 19.00 0.23 -13.79
C ARG A 20 18.12 -0.86 -13.19
N HIS A 21 18.47 -2.13 -13.41
CA HIS A 21 17.74 -3.26 -12.86
C HIS A 21 17.86 -3.26 -11.32
N GLU A 22 19.06 -3.09 -10.79
CA GLU A 22 19.26 -3.00 -9.34
C GLU A 22 18.49 -1.82 -8.73
N GLN A 23 18.45 -0.67 -9.39
CA GLN A 23 17.64 0.48 -8.97
C GLN A 23 16.13 0.15 -8.97
N SER A 24 15.66 -0.58 -9.99
CA SER A 24 14.27 -1.02 -10.08
C SER A 24 13.92 -1.99 -8.96
N GLU A 25 14.77 -2.98 -8.67
CA GLU A 25 14.58 -3.93 -7.57
C GLU A 25 14.48 -3.22 -6.22
N ARG A 26 15.38 -2.27 -5.96
CA ARG A 26 15.33 -1.45 -4.74
C ARG A 26 14.02 -0.65 -4.64
N THR A 27 13.55 -0.09 -5.76
CA THR A 27 12.30 0.68 -5.79
C THR A 27 11.09 -0.22 -5.54
N ILE A 28 11.07 -1.41 -6.15
CA ILE A 28 10.01 -2.40 -5.93
C ILE A 28 9.96 -2.80 -4.46
N ALA A 29 11.09 -3.10 -3.83
CA ALA A 29 11.15 -3.44 -2.41
C ALA A 29 10.55 -2.34 -1.52
N LEU A 30 10.93 -1.08 -1.74
CA LEU A 30 10.39 0.06 -0.98
C LEU A 30 8.88 0.24 -1.17
N LEU A 31 8.38 0.06 -2.40
CA LEU A 31 6.94 0.14 -2.68
C LEU A 31 6.18 -1.02 -2.04
N THR A 32 6.74 -2.23 -2.05
CA THR A 32 6.15 -3.40 -1.39
C THR A 32 6.02 -3.17 0.12
N ASP A 33 7.06 -2.64 0.77
CA ASP A 33 7.03 -2.31 2.20
C ASP A 33 6.00 -1.22 2.52
N GLN A 34 5.88 -0.21 1.65
CA GLN A 34 4.87 0.84 1.81
C GLN A 34 3.45 0.29 1.66
N VAL A 35 3.20 -0.58 0.69
CA VAL A 35 1.90 -1.23 0.52
C VAL A 35 1.56 -2.09 1.74
N ALA A 36 2.53 -2.83 2.30
CA ALA A 36 2.33 -3.62 3.50
C ALA A 36 1.94 -2.75 4.71
N THR A 37 2.65 -1.63 4.89
CA THR A 37 2.38 -0.66 5.96
C THR A 37 0.97 -0.06 5.83
N LEU A 38 0.62 0.44 4.65
CA LEU A 38 -0.71 1.02 4.39
C LEU A 38 -1.84 -0.02 4.54
N THR A 39 -1.57 -1.28 4.20
CA THR A 39 -2.51 -2.39 4.40
C THR A 39 -2.80 -2.60 5.89
N GLN A 40 -1.77 -2.60 6.72
CA GLN A 40 -1.92 -2.74 8.17
C GLN A 40 -2.67 -1.54 8.78
N GLU A 41 -2.36 -0.32 8.36
CA GLU A 41 -3.07 0.88 8.81
C GLU A 41 -4.56 0.83 8.43
N ARG A 42 -4.86 0.47 7.18
CA ARG A 42 -6.23 0.29 6.70
C ARG A 42 -6.98 -0.73 7.56
N ASP A 43 -6.38 -1.87 7.86
CA ASP A 43 -7.04 -2.94 8.61
C ASP A 43 -7.29 -2.52 10.06
N SER A 44 -6.37 -1.78 10.68
CA SER A 44 -6.55 -1.14 11.99
C SER A 44 -7.72 -0.15 11.98
N LEU A 45 -7.82 0.71 10.96
CA LEU A 45 -8.93 1.66 10.82
C LEU A 45 -10.27 0.94 10.60
N ARG A 46 -10.30 -0.13 9.80
CA ARG A 46 -11.52 -0.94 9.58
C ARG A 46 -12.00 -1.59 10.88
N SER A 47 -11.09 -2.16 11.67
CA SER A 47 -11.41 -2.72 12.99
C SER A 47 -11.99 -1.67 13.92
N ARG A 48 -11.37 -0.48 13.99
CA ARG A 48 -11.87 0.65 14.80
C ARG A 48 -13.26 1.11 14.36
N LEU A 49 -13.50 1.20 13.05
CA LEU A 49 -14.81 1.57 12.50
C LEU A 49 -15.88 0.53 12.86
N GLN A 50 -15.58 -0.75 12.72
CA GLN A 50 -16.50 -1.83 13.09
C GLN A 50 -16.86 -1.77 14.58
N ALA A 51 -15.87 -1.58 15.45
CA ALA A 51 -16.10 -1.43 16.88
C ALA A 51 -16.95 -0.19 17.21
N ALA A 52 -16.70 0.94 16.54
CA ALA A 52 -17.50 2.15 16.71
C ALA A 52 -18.95 1.93 16.26
N ARG A 53 -19.16 1.27 15.12
CA ARG A 53 -20.50 0.95 14.60
C ARG A 53 -21.28 0.05 15.56
N ALA A 54 -20.65 -1.03 16.04
CA ALA A 54 -21.28 -1.93 17.01
C ALA A 54 -21.68 -1.20 18.31
N ARG A 55 -20.88 -0.23 18.77
CA ARG A 55 -21.24 0.61 19.93
C ARG A 55 -22.45 1.48 19.64
N VAL A 56 -22.56 2.06 18.45
CA VAL A 56 -23.72 2.86 18.04
C VAL A 56 -24.97 2.00 17.96
N ASP A 57 -24.88 0.82 17.31
CA ASP A 57 -26.00 -0.10 17.20
C ASP A 57 -26.52 -0.51 18.60
N ALA A 58 -25.63 -0.84 19.54
CA ALA A 58 -25.97 -1.15 20.91
C ALA A 58 -26.59 0.04 21.69
N LEU A 59 -26.29 1.29 21.33
CA LEU A 59 -26.93 2.46 21.91
C LEU A 59 -28.34 2.66 21.34
N ILE A 60 -28.54 2.40 20.04
CA ILE A 60 -29.83 2.49 19.37
C ILE A 60 -30.81 1.46 19.96
N GLU A 61 -30.36 0.23 20.18
CA GLU A 61 -31.19 -0.82 20.80
C GLU A 61 -31.68 -0.47 22.22
N ARG A 62 -30.98 0.44 22.90
CA ARG A 62 -31.32 0.89 24.26
C ARG A 62 -32.20 2.14 24.29
N LEU A 63 -32.56 2.70 23.12
CA LEU A 63 -33.45 3.85 23.08
C LEU A 63 -34.86 3.45 23.55
N PRO A 64 -35.49 4.27 24.41
CA PRO A 64 -36.86 4.01 24.83
C PRO A 64 -37.82 4.10 23.63
N PRO A 65 -38.92 3.33 23.62
CA PRO A 65 -39.94 3.45 22.58
C PRO A 65 -40.53 4.87 22.57
N PRO A 66 -40.94 5.37 21.40
CA PRO A 66 -41.62 6.67 21.32
C PRO A 66 -42.87 6.66 22.21
N PRO A 67 -43.21 7.78 22.87
CA PRO A 67 -44.40 7.87 23.71
C PRO A 67 -45.63 7.49 22.87
N ALA A 68 -46.45 6.57 23.40
CA ALA A 68 -47.70 6.21 22.76
C ALA A 68 -48.59 7.45 22.71
N GLU A 69 -48.94 7.88 21.49
CA GLU A 69 -49.92 8.94 21.28
C GLU A 69 -51.30 8.36 21.66
N GLU A 70 -51.88 8.88 22.75
CA GLU A 70 -53.31 8.74 23.11
C GLU A 70 -54.14 9.85 22.46
#